data_AF-A0A2N5D781-F1
#
_entry.id   AF-A0A2N5D781-F1
#
_cell.length_a   1.000
_cell.length_b   1.000
_cell.length_c   1.000
_cell.angle_alpha   90.00
_cell.angle_beta   90.00
_cell.angle_gamma   90.00
#
_symmetry.space_group_name_H-M   'P 1'
#
loop_
_entity.id
_entity.type
_entity.pdbx_description
1 polymer ?
#
loop_
_entity_poly.entity_id
_entity_poly.type
_entity_poly.pdbx_seq_one_letter_code
_entity_poly.pdbx_strand_id
1 'polypeptide(L)'
;MPPNRADPRARPRAPRAPRVFLRTIARLTRIAVEEGYGDSQTRRTLNYHLHTVGGLNGPADFVDPKFVPDFEGDVAWFEMEKVERGGEHRWPWWRAVRQVEPPADA
;
A
#
# COMPACT_ATOMS: atom_id res chain seq x y z
N MET A 1 -9.54 45.59 36.93
CA MET A 1 -8.59 44.76 36.16
C MET A 1 -9.12 43.34 36.14
N PRO A 2 -9.56 42.76 35.02
CA PRO A 2 -9.89 41.34 34.97
C PRO A 2 -8.59 40.52 34.80
N PRO A 3 -8.50 39.29 35.37
CA PRO A 3 -7.30 38.49 35.27
C PRO A 3 -7.15 37.88 33.86
N ASN A 4 -5.90 37.87 33.40
CA ASN A 4 -5.45 37.31 32.14
C ASN A 4 -5.82 35.81 32.07
N ARG A 5 -6.67 35.42 31.10
CA ARG A 5 -7.01 34.00 30.87
C ARG A 5 -5.75 33.29 30.40
N ALA A 6 -5.30 32.31 31.18
CA ALA A 6 -4.19 31.45 30.84
C ALA A 6 -4.42 30.77 29.49
N ASP A 7 -3.44 30.89 28.61
CA ASP A 7 -3.37 30.25 27.30
C ASP A 7 -3.50 28.72 27.47
N PRO A 8 -4.49 28.04 26.87
CA PRO A 8 -4.63 26.61 27.01
C PRO A 8 -3.48 25.95 26.24
N ARG A 9 -2.41 25.62 26.99
CA ARG A 9 -1.26 24.79 26.60
C ARG A 9 -1.68 23.77 25.54
N ALA A 10 -1.23 23.99 24.31
CA ALA A 10 -1.31 23.01 23.23
C ALA A 10 -0.62 21.74 23.69
N ARG A 11 -1.40 20.70 24.02
CA ARG A 11 -0.84 19.39 24.38
C ARG A 11 -0.13 18.84 23.14
N PRO A 12 1.09 18.28 23.26
CA PRO A 12 1.74 17.62 22.15
C PRO A 12 0.82 16.50 21.66
N ARG A 13 0.34 16.65 20.42
CA ARG A 13 -0.59 15.70 19.81
C ARG A 13 0.20 14.42 19.55
N ALA A 14 -0.11 13.36 20.29
CA ALA A 14 0.48 12.05 20.04
C ALA A 14 0.32 11.69 18.55
N PRO A 15 1.34 11.08 17.92
CA PRO A 15 1.25 10.71 16.52
C PRO A 15 0.08 9.74 16.35
N ARG A 16 -0.96 10.22 15.65
CA ARG A 16 -2.16 9.43 15.35
C ARG A 16 -1.76 8.33 14.38
N ALA A 17 -2.14 7.09 14.67
CA ALA A 17 -1.98 6.01 13.71
C ALA A 17 -2.62 6.40 12.34
N PRO A 18 -1.96 6.10 11.21
CA PRO A 18 -2.49 6.44 9.89
C PRO A 18 -3.90 5.85 9.72
N ARG A 19 -4.85 6.67 9.25
CA ARG A 19 -6.23 6.21 9.03
C ARG A 19 -6.29 5.40 7.73
N VAL A 20 -7.19 4.42 7.68
CA VAL A 20 -7.46 3.67 6.45
C VAL A 20 -8.68 4.29 5.78
N PHE A 21 -8.54 4.74 4.53
CA PHE A 21 -9.62 5.32 3.74
C PHE A 21 -10.47 4.27 3.04
N LEU A 22 -9.83 3.19 2.58
CA LEU A 22 -10.48 2.16 1.77
C LEU A 22 -9.86 0.80 2.06
N ARG A 23 -10.70 -0.23 2.10
CA ARG A 23 -10.32 -1.65 2.07
C ARG A 23 -10.94 -2.29 0.84
N THR A 24 -10.18 -3.12 0.12
CA THR A 24 -10.67 -3.82 -1.06
C THR A 24 -9.88 -5.10 -1.29
N ILE A 25 -10.47 -6.07 -2.00
CA ILE A 25 -9.73 -7.20 -2.57
C ILE A 25 -9.23 -6.78 -3.95
N ALA A 26 -7.95 -6.93 -4.22
CA ALA A 26 -7.35 -6.55 -5.49
C ALA A 26 -6.36 -7.60 -5.96
N ARG A 27 -6.23 -7.72 -7.28
CA ARG A 27 -5.20 -8.51 -7.92
C ARG A 27 -3.93 -7.67 -8.00
N LEU A 28 -2.83 -8.21 -7.50
CA LEU A 28 -1.50 -7.64 -7.68
C LEU A 28 -0.76 -8.39 -8.78
N THR A 29 -0.20 -7.66 -9.73
CA THR A 29 0.67 -8.19 -10.79
C THR A 29 2.09 -7.68 -10.56
N ARG A 30 3.05 -8.59 -10.42
CA ARG A 30 4.46 -8.29 -10.20
C ARG A 30 5.10 -7.75 -11.46
N ILE A 31 5.70 -6.56 -11.36
CA ILE A 31 6.62 -6.03 -12.35
C ILE A 31 8.02 -6.29 -11.85
N ALA A 32 8.73 -7.20 -12.51
CA ALA A 32 10.08 -7.59 -12.15
C ALA A 32 11.01 -7.47 -13.36
N VAL A 33 12.30 -7.27 -13.07
CA VAL A 33 13.39 -7.30 -14.05
C VAL A 33 14.35 -8.41 -13.70
N GLU A 34 14.92 -9.02 -14.72
CA GLU A 34 16.06 -9.91 -14.57
C GLU A 34 17.33 -9.09 -14.74
N GLU A 35 18.15 -9.05 -13.71
CA GLU A 35 19.43 -8.35 -13.67
C GLU A 35 20.57 -9.39 -13.75
N GLY A 36 21.59 -9.13 -14.56
CA GLY A 36 22.74 -10.03 -14.74
C GLY A 36 22.64 -10.93 -15.96
N TYR A 37 23.56 -11.90 -16.06
CA TYR A 37 23.66 -12.82 -17.19
C TYR A 37 24.12 -14.22 -16.74
N GLY A 38 23.60 -15.27 -17.38
CA GLY A 38 23.92 -16.67 -17.04
C GLY A 38 23.59 -17.01 -15.58
N ASP A 39 24.46 -17.76 -14.91
CA ASP A 39 24.26 -18.22 -13.53
C ASP A 39 24.23 -17.10 -12.48
N SER A 40 24.58 -15.86 -12.87
CA SER A 40 24.49 -14.68 -12.00
C SER A 40 23.17 -13.92 -12.13
N GLN A 41 22.24 -14.42 -12.96
CA GLN A 41 20.97 -13.77 -13.19
C GLN A 41 20.13 -13.77 -11.90
N THR A 42 19.69 -12.58 -11.51
CA THR A 42 18.86 -12.36 -10.32
C THR A 42 17.56 -11.69 -10.72
N ARG A 43 16.46 -12.10 -10.10
CA ARG A 43 15.14 -11.51 -10.35
C ARG A 43 14.83 -10.47 -9.29
N ARG A 44 14.60 -9.22 -9.70
CA ARG A 44 14.28 -8.11 -8.82
C ARG A 44 12.88 -7.57 -9.10
N THR A 45 12.06 -7.48 -8.07
CA THR A 45 10.75 -6.82 -8.16
C THR A 45 10.91 -5.30 -8.10
N LEU A 46 10.34 -4.59 -9.09
CA LEU A 46 10.31 -3.13 -9.14
C LEU A 46 9.08 -2.57 -8.41
N ASN A 47 7.89 -3.06 -8.74
CA ASN A 47 6.62 -2.66 -8.15
C ASN A 47 5.53 -3.69 -8.47
N TYR A 48 4.36 -3.52 -7.87
CA TYR A 48 3.16 -4.27 -8.21
C TYR A 48 2.11 -3.35 -8.83
N HIS A 49 1.47 -3.80 -9.91
CA HIS A 49 0.25 -3.18 -10.40
C HIS A 49 -0.94 -3.66 -9.59
N LEU A 50 -1.71 -2.74 -9.05
CA LEU A 50 -2.94 -2.99 -8.32
C LEU A 50 -4.14 -2.84 -9.25
N HIS A 51 -4.86 -3.95 -9.43
CA HIS A 51 -6.12 -4.00 -10.17
C HIS A 51 -7.26 -4.21 -9.18
N THR A 52 -8.07 -3.17 -8.96
CA THR A 52 -9.29 -3.29 -8.14
C THR A 52 -10.39 -4.04 -8.89
N VAL A 53 -11.40 -4.51 -8.15
CA VAL A 53 -12.54 -5.31 -8.65
C VAL A 53 -13.30 -4.66 -9.83
N GLY A 54 -13.11 -3.37 -10.11
CA GLY A 54 -13.64 -2.70 -11.32
C GLY A 54 -13.01 -3.15 -12.66
N GLY A 55 -12.06 -4.09 -12.62
CA GLY A 55 -11.47 -4.74 -13.80
C GLY A 55 -10.10 -4.18 -14.23
N LEU A 56 -9.50 -4.83 -15.23
CA LEU A 56 -8.16 -4.52 -15.76
C LEU A 56 -8.10 -3.24 -16.61
N ASN A 57 -9.25 -2.62 -16.92
CA ASN A 57 -9.37 -1.47 -17.82
C ASN A 57 -9.30 -0.12 -17.09
N GLY A 58 -9.27 -0.10 -15.76
CA GLY A 58 -9.07 1.11 -14.97
C GLY A 58 -7.59 1.51 -14.89
N PRO A 59 -7.28 2.79 -14.58
CA PRO A 59 -5.90 3.18 -14.27
C PRO A 59 -5.39 2.33 -13.08
N ALA A 60 -4.30 1.60 -13.31
CA ALA A 60 -3.67 0.79 -12.28
C ALA A 60 -2.91 1.70 -11.30
N ASP A 61 -3.10 1.45 -10.01
CA ASP A 61 -2.25 2.05 -8.98
C ASP A 61 -0.98 1.20 -8.82
N PHE A 62 0.13 1.85 -8.47
CA PHE A 62 1.40 1.18 -8.21
C PHE A 62 1.61 0.96 -6.72
N VAL A 63 2.08 -0.22 -6.34
CA VAL A 63 2.39 -0.58 -4.95
C VAL A 63 3.87 -0.92 -4.84
N ASP A 64 4.54 -0.27 -3.90
CA ASP A 64 5.94 -0.53 -3.58
C ASP A 64 6.07 -1.95 -2.97
N PRO A 65 7.06 -2.76 -3.38
CA PRO A 65 7.21 -4.12 -2.88
C PRO A 65 7.35 -4.22 -1.36
N LYS A 66 7.86 -3.20 -0.67
CA LYS A 66 7.97 -3.21 0.80
C LYS A 66 6.63 -3.24 1.52
N PHE A 67 5.52 -2.97 0.83
CA PHE A 67 4.16 -3.02 1.38
C PHE A 67 3.38 -4.24 0.92
N VAL A 68 4.05 -5.22 0.31
CA VAL A 68 3.44 -6.46 -0.16
C VAL A 68 4.17 -7.63 0.48
N PRO A 69 3.49 -8.48 1.27
CA PRO A 69 4.08 -9.72 1.76
C PRO A 69 4.62 -10.58 0.62
N ASP A 70 5.67 -11.35 0.87
CA ASP A 70 6.22 -12.27 -0.12
C ASP A 70 5.17 -13.32 -0.53
N PHE A 71 5.13 -13.62 -1.83
CA PHE A 71 4.27 -14.65 -2.40
C PHE A 71 4.93 -15.29 -3.63
N GLU A 72 4.51 -16.51 -3.92
CA GLU A 72 5.01 -17.28 -5.06
C GLU A 72 4.36 -16.84 -6.38
N GLY A 73 5.15 -16.82 -7.46
CA GLY A 73 4.69 -16.42 -8.78
C GLY A 73 4.56 -14.91 -8.96
N ASP A 74 3.87 -14.51 -10.02
CA ASP A 74 3.81 -13.11 -10.46
C ASP A 74 2.45 -12.45 -10.21
N VAL A 75 1.46 -13.24 -9.83
CA VAL A 75 0.09 -12.78 -9.65
C VAL A 75 -0.48 -13.39 -8.39
N ALA A 76 -1.07 -12.55 -7.53
CA ALA A 76 -1.79 -12.99 -6.35
C ALA A 76 -2.89 -11.99 -5.97
N TRP A 77 -3.86 -12.47 -5.21
CA TRP A 77 -4.95 -11.66 -4.68
C TRP A 77 -4.67 -11.27 -3.24
N PHE A 78 -4.92 -10.01 -2.92
CA PHE A 78 -4.66 -9.46 -1.60
C PHE A 78 -5.84 -8.62 -1.11
N GLU A 79 -6.05 -8.66 0.20
CA GLU A 79 -6.79 -7.61 0.90
C GLU A 79 -5.88 -6.38 1.00
N MET A 80 -6.27 -5.29 0.35
CA MET A 80 -5.52 -4.04 0.22
C MET A 80 -6.14 -2.92 1.03
N GLU A 81 -5.31 -2.10 1.66
CA GLU A 81 -5.70 -0.89 2.38
C GLU A 81 -5.13 0.37 1.74
N LYS A 82 -5.98 1.37 1.47
CA LYS A 82 -5.54 2.72 1.12
C LYS A 82 -5.36 3.52 2.41
N VAL A 83 -4.12 3.80 2.76
CA VAL A 83 -3.72 4.46 4.00
C VAL A 83 -3.61 5.97 3.78
N GLU A 84 -4.07 6.75 4.76
CA GLU A 84 -3.96 8.22 4.80
C GLU A 84 -2.50 8.66 4.89
N ARG A 85 -2.16 9.75 4.18
CA ARG A 85 -0.86 10.44 4.31
C ARG A 85 -0.46 10.62 5.78
N GLY A 86 0.81 10.38 6.11
CA GLY A 86 1.28 10.42 7.49
C GLY A 86 2.53 9.58 7.70
N GLY A 87 3.21 9.80 8.83
CA GLY A 87 4.54 9.22 9.04
C GLY A 87 5.51 9.69 7.95
N GLU A 88 6.09 8.72 7.22
CA GLU A 88 7.07 8.96 6.16
C GLU A 88 6.44 9.25 4.77
N HIS A 89 5.11 9.17 4.65
CA HIS A 89 4.42 9.25 3.37
C HIS A 89 3.71 10.58 3.15
N ARG A 90 4.10 11.27 2.06
CA ARG A 90 3.52 12.56 1.67
C ARG A 90 2.13 12.47 1.02
N TRP A 91 1.77 11.30 0.50
CA TRP A 91 0.50 11.03 -0.20
C TRP A 91 -0.15 9.75 0.34
N PRO A 92 -1.48 9.56 0.19
CA PRO A 92 -2.10 8.27 0.47
C PRO A 92 -1.44 7.15 -0.33
N TRP A 93 -1.26 6.00 0.29
CA TRP A 93 -0.58 4.86 -0.33
C TRP A 93 -1.33 3.56 -0.07
N TRP A 94 -1.02 2.55 -0.86
CA TRP A 94 -1.58 1.21 -0.71
C TRP A 94 -0.64 0.31 0.08
N ARG A 95 -1.21 -0.56 0.91
CA ARG A 95 -0.51 -1.69 1.52
C ARG A 95 -1.34 -2.95 1.44
N ALA A 96 -0.67 -4.08 1.25
CA ALA A 96 -1.29 -5.38 1.34
C ALA A 96 -1.34 -5.83 2.80
N VAL A 97 -2.50 -6.29 3.25
CA VAL A 97 -2.72 -6.78 4.61
C VAL A 97 -2.45 -8.27 4.68
N ARG A 98 -3.01 -9.04 3.73
CA ARG A 98 -2.85 -10.50 3.63
C ARG A 98 -3.22 -11.00 2.24
N GLN A 99 -2.62 -12.12 1.84
CA GLN A 99 -3.01 -12.86 0.65
C GLN A 99 -4.38 -13.51 0.88
N VAL A 100 -5.20 -13.54 -0.16
CA VAL A 100 -6.55 -14.12 -0.16
C VAL A 100 -6.78 -14.92 -1.44
N GLU A 101 -7.83 -15.73 -1.46
CA GLU A 101 -8.32 -16.38 -2.68
C GLU A 101 -8.93 -15.35 -3.65
N PRO A 102 -8.95 -15.63 -4.97
CA PRO A 102 -9.67 -14.81 -5.94
C PRO A 102 -11.16 -14.68 -5.56
N PRO A 103 -11.78 -13.52 -5.81
CA PRO A 103 -13.24 -13.38 -5.74
C PRO A 103 -13.92 -14.38 -6.68
N ALA A 104 -15.12 -14.86 -6.31
CA ALA A 104 -15.85 -15.85 -7.10
C ALA A 104 -16.19 -15.38 -8.54
N ASP A 105 -16.28 -14.07 -8.75
CA ASP A 105 -16.69 -13.43 -10.01
C ASP A 105 -15.54 -12.72 -10.76
N ALA A 106 -14.28 -13.10 -10.48
CA ALA A 106 -13.08 -12.38 -10.94
C ALA A 106 -12.54 -12.79 -12.33
#